data_AF-A0A1B6ASU0-F1
#
_entry.id   AF-A0A1B6ASU0-F1
#
_cell.length_a   1.000
_cell.length_b   1.000
_cell.length_c   1.000
_cell.angle_alpha   90.00
_cell.angle_beta   90.00
_cell.angle_gamma   90.00
#
_symmetry.space_group_name_H-M   'P 1'
#
loop_
_entity.id
_entity.type
_entity.pdbx_description
1 polymer ?
#
loop_
_entity_poly.entity_id
_entity_poly.type
_entity_poly.pdbx_seq_one_letter_code
_entity_poly.pdbx_strand_id
1 'polypeptide(L)'
;MWGGHYEPGTLIWRSCWVTDDGIVECREALAFPGEQRRAVMLRRIIARDVTTRLSVVLAPAAGFDAHPLREAVCGPGGLWYGRVGDLCMRWSGAETAQPTGPGGCRLAMELTVEAGTHHDLVLELGDRPLPDAPPDPDACWRATEGAWRRAVPDLAHVAPTDARHAVAVLRGLTGGSGGMVAAATTSLPEQAAEGRDYDYRYVRIRDQCYAGQAVAAAGVPALLDDAVRFVSTRLLQDGPRLMPAYRMDGRPVPSPRRARPAGLPRWLRPGREPGQRTVPTRRLRRDVAATGRGRPARPAGRGRPASAVVAAEAIGLRRHDPDAGIWELAPRRWAHSRLICAAGLRAYVRSGAAAQRSEAWTALAAGLVEETCADSLHPSGRWQRAPGDTGLDGALLLPAIRGALPAGDPRSVATLDAYVAELADEHFAYRFRHGDRPLGEAEGAFLLCGFVTALAEHQQGREVAAFRWFERNRGVCGPTGLFAEEYDVAQRQLRGNLPQAFVHALILECAVRLAGPWTDS
;
A
#
# COMPACT_ATOMS: atom_id res chain seq x y z
N MET A 1 11.32 -20.80 19.86
CA MET A 1 10.22 -19.91 19.42
C MET A 1 10.68 -19.15 18.18
N TRP A 2 9.86 -19.02 17.13
CA TRP A 2 10.18 -18.18 15.97
C TRP A 2 9.64 -16.77 16.22
N GLY A 3 10.55 -15.82 16.40
CA GLY A 3 10.22 -14.41 16.58
C GLY A 3 10.89 -13.56 15.51
N GLY A 4 10.43 -12.33 15.33
CA GLY A 4 11.13 -11.37 14.51
C GLY A 4 10.44 -10.02 14.49
N HIS A 5 11.17 -9.01 14.04
CA HIS A 5 10.68 -7.65 13.92
C HIS A 5 11.45 -6.90 12.82
N TYR A 6 10.85 -5.84 12.28
CA TYR A 6 11.60 -4.88 11.48
C TYR A 6 12.42 -3.95 12.38
N GLU A 7 13.67 -3.70 12.01
CA GLU A 7 14.47 -2.69 12.69
C GLU A 7 13.79 -1.31 12.56
N PRO A 8 13.70 -0.51 13.66
CA PRO A 8 12.89 0.71 13.69
C PRO A 8 13.17 1.68 12.53
N GLY A 9 12.12 2.00 11.76
CA GLY A 9 12.22 2.92 10.61
C GLY A 9 12.94 2.34 9.40
N THR A 10 12.98 1.02 9.26
CA THR A 10 13.59 0.34 8.11
C THR A 10 12.70 -0.81 7.63
N LEU A 11 13.01 -1.37 6.45
CA LEU A 11 12.54 -2.70 6.04
C LEU A 11 13.67 -3.74 6.13
N ILE A 12 14.50 -3.64 7.16
CA ILE A 12 15.46 -4.67 7.55
C ILE A 12 14.77 -5.57 8.56
N TRP A 13 14.50 -6.80 8.18
CA TRP A 13 13.85 -7.79 9.04
C TRP A 13 14.90 -8.51 9.89
N ARG A 14 14.62 -8.69 11.19
CA ARG A 14 15.44 -9.50 12.09
C ARG A 14 14.64 -10.72 12.51
N SER A 15 14.99 -11.87 11.97
CA SER A 15 14.52 -13.18 12.43
C SER A 15 15.32 -13.60 13.67
N CYS A 16 14.65 -14.22 14.65
CA CYS A 16 15.26 -14.77 15.85
C CYS A 16 14.76 -16.19 16.10
N TRP A 17 15.70 -17.13 16.22
CA TRP A 17 15.46 -18.51 16.60
C TRP A 17 16.09 -18.76 17.97
N VAL A 18 15.24 -19.13 18.93
CA VAL A 18 15.68 -19.63 20.24
C VAL A 18 15.68 -21.16 20.19
N THR A 19 16.85 -21.76 20.36
CA THR A 19 17.09 -23.21 20.52
C THR A 19 17.35 -23.54 21.99
N ASP A 20 17.52 -24.83 22.31
CA ASP A 20 17.86 -25.25 23.68
C ASP A 20 19.26 -24.75 24.09
N ASP A 21 20.16 -24.60 23.13
CA ASP A 21 21.57 -24.26 23.36
C ASP A 21 21.88 -22.78 23.16
N GLY A 22 20.99 -21.97 22.56
CA GLY A 22 21.21 -20.53 22.42
C GLY A 22 20.29 -19.80 21.46
N ILE A 23 20.73 -18.61 21.03
CA ILE A 23 19.96 -17.70 20.18
C ILE A 23 20.70 -17.44 18.88
N VAL A 24 19.99 -17.63 17.78
CA VAL A 24 20.46 -17.31 16.43
C VAL A 24 19.62 -16.18 15.88
N GLU A 25 20.27 -15.18 15.31
CA GLU A 25 19.58 -14.09 14.63
C GLU A 25 19.93 -14.10 13.14
N CYS A 26 19.00 -13.66 12.29
CA CYS A 26 19.28 -13.38 10.89
C CYS A 26 18.71 -12.02 10.53
N ARG A 27 19.57 -11.13 10.03
CA ARG A 27 19.13 -9.87 9.43
C ARG A 27 18.88 -10.12 7.95
N GLU A 28 17.76 -9.64 7.44
CA GLU A 28 17.32 -9.87 6.07
C GLU A 28 16.86 -8.55 5.45
N ALA A 29 17.36 -8.22 4.27
CA ALA A 29 16.97 -7.01 3.57
C ALA A 29 17.10 -7.17 2.05
N LEU A 30 16.28 -6.45 1.31
CA LEU A 30 16.66 -6.05 -0.05
C LEU A 30 17.62 -4.86 0.07
N ALA A 31 18.72 -4.90 -0.66
CA ALA A 31 19.69 -3.81 -0.66
C ALA A 31 19.02 -2.49 -1.07
N PHE A 32 19.32 -1.42 -0.34
CA PHE A 32 18.72 -0.10 -0.54
C PHE A 32 19.81 0.99 -0.54
N PRO A 33 19.87 1.91 -1.52
CA PRO A 33 19.02 2.01 -2.71
C PRO A 33 19.17 0.80 -3.63
N GLY A 34 18.05 0.34 -4.19
CA GLY A 34 18.01 -0.77 -5.13
C GLY A 34 18.24 -0.32 -6.58
N GLU A 35 18.44 -1.28 -7.47
CA GLU A 35 18.59 -1.05 -8.91
C GLU A 35 17.36 -1.55 -9.67
N GLN A 36 16.96 -0.84 -10.73
CA GLN A 36 15.72 -1.15 -11.45
C GLN A 36 15.70 -2.55 -12.09
N ARG A 37 16.88 -3.06 -12.45
CA ARG A 37 17.05 -4.30 -13.25
C ARG A 37 17.82 -5.39 -12.51
N ARG A 38 18.16 -5.15 -11.24
CA ARG A 38 18.91 -6.05 -10.39
C ARG A 38 18.41 -5.94 -8.96
N ALA A 39 17.96 -7.06 -8.40
CA ALA A 39 17.66 -7.19 -6.99
C ALA A 39 18.85 -7.84 -6.29
N VAL A 40 19.22 -7.30 -5.13
CA VAL A 40 20.24 -7.88 -4.24
C VAL A 40 19.56 -8.13 -2.90
N MET A 41 19.50 -9.40 -2.50
CA MET A 41 18.99 -9.83 -1.21
C MET A 41 20.17 -10.14 -0.29
N LEU A 42 20.16 -9.50 0.88
CA LEU A 42 21.16 -9.63 1.92
C LEU A 42 20.59 -10.48 3.05
N ARG A 43 21.36 -11.48 3.49
CA ARG A 43 21.08 -12.24 4.72
C ARG A 43 22.35 -12.32 5.55
N ARG A 44 22.30 -11.82 6.78
CA ARG A 44 23.40 -11.91 7.76
C ARG A 44 22.98 -12.77 8.92
N ILE A 45 23.53 -13.98 8.99
CA ILE A 45 23.30 -14.93 10.08
C ILE A 45 24.28 -14.62 11.19
N ILE A 46 23.80 -14.45 12.42
CA ILE A 46 24.58 -14.03 13.57
C ILE A 46 24.43 -15.08 14.66
N ALA A 47 25.54 -15.70 15.04
CA ALA A 47 25.62 -16.57 16.21
C ALA A 47 25.98 -15.70 17.42
N ARG A 48 25.04 -15.47 18.33
CA ARG A 48 25.25 -14.54 19.45
C ARG A 48 26.21 -15.12 20.48
N ASP A 49 25.76 -16.17 21.17
CA ASP A 49 26.45 -16.69 22.35
C ASP A 49 27.06 -18.08 22.14
N VAL A 50 26.55 -18.84 21.15
CA VAL A 50 26.98 -20.21 20.87
C VAL A 50 27.25 -20.44 19.39
N THR A 51 28.27 -21.24 19.11
CA THR A 51 28.54 -21.71 17.75
C THR A 51 27.33 -22.48 17.24
N THR A 52 26.78 -22.03 16.12
CA THR A 52 25.50 -22.48 15.61
C THR A 52 25.70 -23.24 14.31
N ARG A 53 25.05 -24.39 14.17
CA ARG A 53 24.96 -25.14 12.92
C ARG A 53 23.58 -24.96 12.30
N LEU A 54 23.55 -24.58 11.03
CA LEU A 54 22.33 -24.33 10.27
C LEU A 54 22.34 -25.12 8.97
N SER A 55 21.19 -25.72 8.64
CA SER A 55 20.93 -26.18 7.29
C SER A 55 20.33 -25.03 6.47
N VAL A 56 21.01 -24.65 5.39
CA VAL A 56 20.61 -23.53 4.52
C VAL A 56 20.23 -24.08 3.15
N VAL A 57 19.02 -23.75 2.69
CA VAL A 57 18.52 -24.15 1.37
C VAL A 57 18.07 -22.93 0.58
N LEU A 58 18.66 -22.72 -0.60
CA LEU A 58 18.22 -21.76 -1.59
C LEU A 58 17.42 -22.48 -2.68
N ALA A 59 16.15 -22.11 -2.84
CA ALA A 59 15.23 -22.67 -3.83
C ALA A 59 14.53 -21.54 -4.62
N PRO A 60 15.24 -20.85 -5.52
CA PRO A 60 14.69 -19.72 -6.24
C PRO A 60 13.83 -20.20 -7.41
N ALA A 61 12.69 -19.54 -7.62
CA ALA A 61 11.80 -19.83 -8.73
C ALA A 61 11.11 -18.57 -9.26
N ALA A 62 10.89 -18.53 -10.57
CA ALA A 62 10.15 -17.47 -11.26
C ALA A 62 8.76 -17.96 -11.69
N GLY A 63 7.86 -17.01 -11.94
CA GLY A 63 6.52 -17.31 -12.44
C GLY A 63 5.65 -18.09 -11.44
N PHE A 64 5.81 -17.84 -10.13
CA PHE A 64 5.12 -18.57 -9.06
C PHE A 64 5.42 -20.08 -9.11
N ASP A 65 6.69 -20.43 -8.88
CA ASP A 65 7.23 -21.79 -8.93
C ASP A 65 7.23 -22.50 -10.29
N ALA A 66 6.72 -21.85 -11.35
CA ALA A 66 6.68 -22.42 -12.70
C ALA A 66 8.07 -22.62 -13.32
N HIS A 67 9.05 -21.80 -12.94
CA HIS A 67 10.40 -21.81 -13.50
C HIS A 67 11.43 -21.88 -12.38
N PRO A 68 11.78 -23.08 -11.89
CA PRO A 68 12.79 -23.25 -10.85
C PRO A 68 14.20 -22.91 -11.40
N LEU A 69 15.18 -22.91 -10.50
CA LEU A 69 16.59 -22.79 -10.83
C LEU A 69 17.01 -23.83 -11.88
N ARG A 70 17.76 -23.36 -12.87
CA ARG A 70 18.38 -24.17 -13.93
C ARG A 70 19.84 -23.75 -14.07
N GLU A 71 20.64 -24.64 -14.67
CA GLU A 71 22.03 -24.36 -15.05
C GLU A 71 22.89 -23.90 -13.85
N ALA A 72 22.64 -24.50 -12.67
CA ALA A 72 23.40 -24.16 -11.46
C ALA A 72 24.86 -24.62 -11.59
N VAL A 73 25.79 -23.68 -11.48
CA VAL A 73 27.23 -23.95 -11.57
C VAL A 73 27.99 -23.19 -10.49
N CYS A 74 28.95 -23.85 -9.85
CA CYS A 74 29.89 -23.22 -8.93
C CYS A 74 31.09 -22.69 -9.71
N GLY A 75 31.31 -21.37 -9.65
CA GLY A 75 32.47 -20.70 -10.22
C GLY A 75 33.63 -20.55 -9.21
N PRO A 76 34.67 -19.80 -9.59
CA PRO A 76 35.78 -19.45 -8.72
C PRO A 76 35.33 -18.76 -7.43
N GLY A 77 36.01 -19.05 -6.32
CA GLY A 77 35.68 -18.44 -5.02
C GLY A 77 34.35 -18.91 -4.42
N GLY A 78 33.79 -20.04 -4.89
CA GLY A 78 32.55 -20.59 -4.35
C GLY A 78 31.28 -19.81 -4.74
N LEU A 79 31.38 -18.95 -5.76
CA LEU A 79 30.25 -18.18 -6.28
C LEU A 79 29.34 -19.08 -7.11
N TRP A 80 28.08 -19.19 -6.73
CA TRP A 80 27.09 -19.95 -7.48
C TRP A 80 26.41 -19.10 -8.53
N TYR A 81 26.28 -19.61 -9.75
CA TYR A 81 25.57 -18.97 -10.86
C TYR A 81 24.42 -19.87 -11.32
N GLY A 82 23.39 -19.27 -11.91
CA GLY A 82 22.32 -20.02 -12.55
C GLY A 82 21.25 -19.14 -13.18
N ARG A 83 20.19 -19.78 -13.66
CA ARG A 83 19.05 -19.12 -14.33
C ARG A 83 17.75 -19.42 -13.60
N VAL A 84 16.94 -18.39 -13.35
CA VAL A 84 15.62 -18.51 -12.71
C VAL A 84 14.59 -17.83 -13.60
N GLY A 85 13.87 -18.63 -14.40
CA GLY A 85 13.10 -18.10 -15.53
C GLY A 85 14.03 -17.37 -16.52
N ASP A 86 13.76 -16.09 -16.76
CA ASP A 86 14.57 -15.21 -17.61
C ASP A 86 15.70 -14.49 -16.85
N LEU A 87 15.77 -14.65 -15.53
CA LEU A 87 16.71 -13.94 -14.66
C LEU A 87 18.05 -14.68 -14.55
N CYS A 88 19.15 -13.92 -14.59
CA CYS A 88 20.46 -14.35 -14.13
C CYS A 88 20.49 -14.35 -12.60
N MET A 89 21.08 -15.39 -12.01
CA MET A 89 21.27 -15.53 -10.57
C MET A 89 22.77 -15.61 -10.24
N ARG A 90 23.19 -14.92 -9.19
CA ARG A 90 24.46 -15.19 -8.49
C ARG A 90 24.21 -15.31 -6.98
N TRP A 91 24.84 -16.27 -6.31
CA TRP A 91 24.76 -16.45 -4.86
C TRP A 91 26.17 -16.57 -4.25
N SER A 92 26.45 -15.72 -3.27
CA SER A 92 27.75 -15.59 -2.59
C SER A 92 27.65 -15.99 -1.12
N GLY A 93 28.79 -16.42 -0.54
CA GLY A 93 28.87 -16.93 0.84
C GLY A 93 28.36 -18.38 0.97
N ALA A 94 28.37 -19.13 -0.12
CA ALA A 94 27.81 -20.48 -0.19
C ALA A 94 28.81 -21.49 -0.77
N GLU A 95 30.07 -21.37 -0.35
CA GLU A 95 31.22 -22.11 -0.88
C GLU A 95 31.06 -23.63 -0.70
N THR A 96 30.37 -24.05 0.36
CA THR A 96 30.12 -25.47 0.69
C THR A 96 28.80 -26.00 0.14
N ALA A 97 28.03 -25.17 -0.58
CA ALA A 97 26.74 -25.58 -1.11
C ALA A 97 26.85 -26.62 -2.21
N GLN A 98 25.81 -27.44 -2.33
CA GLN A 98 25.70 -28.50 -3.32
C GLN A 98 24.33 -28.44 -4.00
N PRO A 99 24.25 -28.75 -5.31
CA PRO A 99 22.97 -28.87 -6.00
C PRO A 99 22.16 -30.03 -5.43
N THR A 100 20.88 -29.78 -5.15
CA THR A 100 19.94 -30.77 -4.61
C THR A 100 18.59 -30.70 -5.33
N GLY A 101 17.79 -31.76 -5.17
CA GLY A 101 16.49 -31.89 -5.82
C GLY A 101 16.56 -32.29 -7.30
N PRO A 102 15.40 -32.53 -7.95
CA PRO A 102 15.36 -32.96 -9.35
C PRO A 102 16.02 -31.93 -10.28
N GLY A 103 17.03 -32.37 -11.03
CA GLY A 103 17.76 -31.51 -11.97
C GLY A 103 18.61 -30.42 -11.31
N GLY A 104 18.95 -30.54 -10.02
CA GLY A 104 19.76 -29.54 -9.31
C GLY A 104 19.03 -28.20 -9.12
N CYS A 105 17.70 -28.24 -8.96
CA CYS A 105 16.85 -27.06 -8.89
C CYS A 105 16.91 -26.29 -7.56
N ARG A 106 17.77 -26.72 -6.62
CA ARG A 106 18.01 -26.11 -5.31
C ARG A 106 19.50 -26.17 -5.00
N LEU A 107 19.97 -25.29 -4.13
CA LEU A 107 21.30 -25.35 -3.55
C LEU A 107 21.17 -25.49 -2.04
N ALA A 108 21.89 -26.43 -1.43
CA ALA A 108 21.83 -26.70 0.00
C ALA A 108 23.24 -26.78 0.60
N MET A 109 23.41 -26.30 1.83
CA MET A 109 24.64 -26.43 2.60
C MET A 109 24.38 -26.57 4.09
N GLU A 110 25.33 -27.18 4.78
CA GLU A 110 25.47 -27.05 6.22
C GLU A 110 26.45 -25.91 6.53
N LEU A 111 25.98 -24.95 7.31
CA LEU A 111 26.70 -23.75 7.68
C LEU A 111 26.99 -23.78 9.18
N THR A 112 28.26 -23.63 9.56
CA THR A 112 28.65 -23.40 10.96
C THR A 112 29.05 -21.94 11.13
N VAL A 113 28.43 -21.24 12.07
CA VAL A 113 28.75 -19.85 12.41
C VAL A 113 29.26 -19.83 13.84
N GLU A 114 30.51 -19.40 14.02
CA GLU A 114 31.16 -19.36 15.33
C GLU A 114 30.52 -18.31 16.26
N ALA A 115 30.47 -18.59 17.56
CA ALA A 115 29.94 -17.67 18.56
C ALA A 115 30.57 -16.27 18.44
N GLY A 116 29.74 -15.22 18.51
CA GLY A 116 30.16 -13.83 18.38
C GLY A 116 30.49 -13.37 16.95
N THR A 117 30.38 -14.26 15.95
CA THR A 117 30.65 -13.95 14.53
C THR A 117 29.36 -13.91 13.70
N HIS A 118 29.50 -13.56 12.42
CA HIS A 118 28.40 -13.60 11.47
C HIS A 118 28.86 -14.17 10.13
N HIS A 119 27.88 -14.66 9.36
CA HIS A 119 28.07 -15.14 8.00
C HIS A 119 27.06 -14.47 7.07
N ASP A 120 27.53 -13.93 5.95
CA ASP A 120 26.67 -13.28 4.95
C ASP A 120 26.37 -14.20 3.77
N LEU A 121 25.11 -14.20 3.38
CA LEU A 121 24.60 -14.81 2.16
C LEU A 121 24.01 -13.69 1.30
N VAL A 122 24.54 -13.52 0.09
CA VAL A 122 24.10 -12.47 -0.84
C VAL A 122 23.57 -13.12 -2.11
N LEU A 123 22.29 -12.89 -2.41
CA LEU A 123 21.63 -13.38 -3.62
C LEU A 123 21.37 -12.19 -4.57
N GLU A 124 21.92 -12.27 -5.78
CA GLU A 124 21.64 -11.35 -6.86
C GLU A 124 20.73 -11.98 -7.91
N LEU A 125 19.73 -11.22 -8.34
CA LEU A 125 18.83 -11.58 -9.43
C LEU A 125 18.76 -10.41 -10.41
N GLY A 126 19.07 -10.65 -11.69
CA GLY A 126 19.07 -9.61 -12.72
C GLY A 126 18.43 -10.07 -14.02
N ASP A 127 17.78 -9.16 -14.74
CA ASP A 127 17.22 -9.43 -16.08
C ASP A 127 18.24 -9.16 -17.21
N ARG A 128 19.50 -8.91 -16.83
CA ARG A 128 20.68 -8.67 -17.66
C ARG A 128 21.87 -9.45 -17.07
N PRO A 129 22.97 -9.60 -17.82
CA PRO A 129 24.23 -10.07 -17.25
C PRO A 129 24.59 -9.29 -15.97
N LEU A 130 24.96 -10.01 -14.91
CA LEU A 130 25.37 -9.43 -13.64
C LEU A 130 26.78 -8.83 -13.77
N PRO A 131 27.14 -7.79 -13.00
CA PRO A 131 28.51 -7.25 -13.00
C PRO A 131 29.54 -8.31 -12.61
N ASP A 132 30.75 -8.22 -13.15
CA ASP A 132 31.81 -9.22 -12.92
C ASP A 132 32.11 -9.42 -11.43
N ALA A 133 32.26 -8.33 -10.69
CA ALA A 133 32.49 -8.37 -9.25
C ALA A 133 31.18 -8.60 -8.48
N PRO A 134 31.16 -9.51 -7.48
CA PRO A 134 30.05 -9.64 -6.55
C PRO A 134 29.96 -8.42 -5.62
N PRO A 135 28.76 -8.09 -5.11
CA PRO A 135 28.59 -7.06 -4.08
C PRO A 135 29.35 -7.42 -2.80
N ASP A 136 30.04 -6.44 -2.24
CA ASP A 136 30.61 -6.55 -0.89
C ASP A 136 29.47 -6.49 0.16
N PRO A 137 29.24 -7.55 0.96
CA PRO A 137 28.11 -7.60 1.87
C PRO A 137 28.11 -6.45 2.89
N ASP A 138 29.27 -6.12 3.42
CA ASP A 138 29.46 -5.07 4.42
C ASP A 138 29.14 -3.67 3.87
N ALA A 139 29.60 -3.37 2.65
CA ALA A 139 29.25 -2.13 1.97
C ALA A 139 27.74 -2.06 1.68
N CYS A 140 27.13 -3.17 1.24
CA CYS A 140 25.69 -3.24 1.00
C CYS A 140 24.87 -3.01 2.27
N TRP A 141 25.25 -3.59 3.41
CA TRP A 141 24.59 -3.36 4.70
C TRP A 141 24.71 -1.91 5.15
N ARG A 142 25.92 -1.33 5.12
CA ARG A 142 26.14 0.08 5.47
C ARG A 142 25.33 1.03 4.58
N ALA A 143 25.27 0.76 3.28
CA ALA A 143 24.47 1.54 2.34
C ALA A 143 22.97 1.44 2.64
N THR A 144 22.47 0.22 2.89
CA THR A 144 21.06 -0.08 3.22
C THR A 144 20.61 0.63 4.48
N GLU A 145 21.36 0.51 5.57
CA GLU A 145 21.07 1.18 6.83
C GLU A 145 21.15 2.71 6.70
N GLY A 146 22.16 3.21 5.98
CA GLY A 146 22.29 4.64 5.70
C GLY A 146 21.14 5.19 4.88
N ALA A 147 20.66 4.44 3.89
CA ALA A 147 19.57 4.85 3.03
C ALA A 147 18.22 4.86 3.77
N TRP A 148 17.93 3.86 4.60
CA TRP A 148 16.72 3.86 5.44
C TRP A 148 16.71 5.01 6.43
N ARG A 149 17.84 5.28 7.13
CA ARG A 149 17.98 6.44 8.03
C ARG A 149 17.71 7.78 7.34
N ARG A 150 18.05 7.91 6.05
CA ARG A 150 17.76 9.14 5.27
C ARG A 150 16.33 9.19 4.75
N ALA A 151 15.73 8.03 4.46
CA ALA A 151 14.42 7.95 3.82
C ALA A 151 13.26 8.09 4.80
N VAL A 152 13.43 7.66 6.06
CA VAL A 152 12.41 7.70 7.10
C VAL A 152 12.81 8.74 8.14
N PRO A 153 12.10 9.89 8.22
CA PRO A 153 12.40 10.89 9.23
C PRO A 153 11.97 10.40 10.62
N ASP A 154 12.48 11.07 11.64
CA ASP A 154 11.92 10.90 12.97
C ASP A 154 10.55 11.60 13.05
N LEU A 155 9.57 10.92 13.65
CA LEU A 155 8.18 11.35 13.67
C LEU A 155 7.70 11.33 15.13
N ALA A 156 7.66 12.50 15.76
CA ALA A 156 7.17 12.67 17.12
C ALA A 156 5.64 12.90 17.12
N HIS A 157 4.89 11.86 16.79
CA HIS A 157 3.43 11.86 16.71
C HIS A 157 2.80 10.80 17.61
N VAL A 158 1.47 10.67 17.61
CA VAL A 158 0.80 9.51 18.22
C VAL A 158 1.33 8.24 17.56
N ALA A 159 1.66 7.22 18.34
CA ALA A 159 2.18 5.94 17.85
C ALA A 159 3.40 6.11 16.88
N PRO A 160 4.53 6.69 17.37
CA PRO A 160 5.66 7.07 16.52
C PRO A 160 6.31 5.88 15.82
N THR A 161 6.32 4.71 16.46
CA THR A 161 6.82 3.46 15.87
C THR A 161 6.00 3.05 14.67
N ASP A 162 4.67 3.05 14.79
CA ASP A 162 3.74 2.70 13.71
C ASP A 162 3.85 3.71 12.55
N ALA A 163 3.95 5.01 12.86
CA ALA A 163 4.12 6.05 11.85
C ALA A 163 5.43 5.91 11.06
N ARG A 164 6.55 5.67 11.74
CA ARG A 164 7.86 5.43 11.09
C ARG A 164 7.84 4.16 10.26
N HIS A 165 7.20 3.10 10.75
CA HIS A 165 7.06 1.86 10.01
C HIS A 165 6.20 2.03 8.75
N ALA A 166 5.08 2.76 8.85
CA ALA A 166 4.24 3.10 7.70
C ALA A 166 5.02 3.86 6.62
N VAL A 167 5.85 4.86 6.99
CA VAL A 167 6.72 5.54 6.01
C VAL A 167 7.73 4.58 5.36
N ALA A 168 8.32 3.66 6.13
CA ALA A 168 9.24 2.65 5.60
C ALA A 168 8.54 1.74 4.58
N VAL A 169 7.33 1.27 4.89
CA VAL A 169 6.49 0.46 4.00
C VAL A 169 6.13 1.23 2.73
N LEU A 170 5.60 2.45 2.84
CA LEU A 170 5.27 3.27 1.67
C LEU A 170 6.49 3.52 0.77
N ARG A 171 7.67 3.76 1.37
CA ARG A 171 8.93 3.88 0.63
C ARG A 171 9.33 2.59 -0.05
N GLY A 172 9.23 1.44 0.63
CA GLY A 172 9.55 0.13 0.06
C GLY A 172 8.63 -0.29 -1.09
N LEU A 173 7.38 0.17 -1.09
CA LEU A 173 6.41 -0.05 -2.16
C LEU A 173 6.57 0.93 -3.35
N THR A 174 7.44 1.93 -3.22
CA THR A 174 7.64 2.99 -4.24
C THR A 174 8.85 2.69 -5.13
N GLY A 175 8.60 2.51 -6.43
CA GLY A 175 9.66 2.32 -7.42
C GLY A 175 10.37 3.62 -7.82
N GLY A 176 11.49 3.51 -8.54
CA GLY A 176 12.34 4.66 -8.92
C GLY A 176 11.67 5.72 -9.82
N SER A 177 10.54 5.39 -10.48
CA SER A 177 9.72 6.37 -11.22
C SER A 177 8.87 7.27 -10.29
N GLY A 178 8.70 6.87 -9.02
CA GLY A 178 7.74 7.43 -8.06
C GLY A 178 6.40 6.68 -8.00
N GLY A 179 6.18 5.68 -8.85
CA GLY A 179 4.99 4.85 -8.80
C GLY A 179 5.03 3.87 -7.61
N MET A 180 4.05 3.97 -6.73
CA MET A 180 3.88 3.12 -5.55
C MET A 180 2.85 2.02 -5.84
N VAL A 181 3.25 0.76 -5.74
CA VAL A 181 2.31 -0.35 -5.89
C VAL A 181 1.35 -0.38 -4.71
N ALA A 182 0.12 -0.82 -4.96
CA ALA A 182 -0.94 -0.85 -3.96
C ALA A 182 -0.67 -1.91 -2.86
N ALA A 183 0.02 -3.00 -3.18
CA ALA A 183 0.63 -3.94 -2.24
C ALA A 183 1.80 -4.70 -2.88
N ALA A 184 2.62 -5.35 -2.05
CA ALA A 184 3.67 -6.26 -2.53
C ALA A 184 3.14 -7.66 -2.91
N THR A 185 1.89 -7.99 -2.57
CA THR A 185 1.24 -9.26 -2.91
C THR A 185 0.26 -9.10 -4.07
N THR A 186 -0.12 -10.23 -4.65
CA THR A 186 -1.21 -10.31 -5.63
C THR A 186 -2.24 -11.33 -5.16
N SER A 187 -3.51 -11.01 -5.39
CA SER A 187 -4.61 -11.98 -5.43
C SER A 187 -4.73 -12.82 -4.16
N LEU A 188 -4.42 -12.23 -2.99
CA LEU A 188 -4.73 -12.87 -1.71
C LEU A 188 -6.23 -12.73 -1.45
N PRO A 189 -6.92 -13.81 -1.04
CA PRO A 189 -8.38 -13.81 -0.96
C PRO A 189 -8.90 -12.88 0.14
N GLU A 190 -9.84 -12.00 -0.23
CA GLU A 190 -10.72 -11.24 0.70
C GLU A 190 -11.63 -12.21 1.48
N GLN A 191 -12.11 -13.25 0.79
CA GLN A 191 -12.80 -14.39 1.39
C GLN A 191 -12.35 -15.69 0.74
N ALA A 192 -12.09 -16.71 1.56
CA ALA A 192 -11.79 -18.03 1.06
C ALA A 192 -12.95 -18.52 0.17
N ALA A 193 -12.66 -18.82 -1.09
CA ALA A 193 -13.57 -19.41 -2.09
C ALA A 193 -14.60 -18.50 -2.80
N GLU A 194 -14.62 -17.17 -2.61
CA GLU A 194 -15.56 -16.27 -3.34
C GLU A 194 -14.97 -15.55 -4.58
N GLY A 195 -13.68 -15.73 -4.87
CA GLY A 195 -13.05 -15.28 -6.12
C GLY A 195 -13.03 -13.77 -6.32
N ARG A 196 -12.89 -12.97 -5.25
CA ARG A 196 -12.63 -11.51 -5.29
C ARG A 196 -11.13 -11.24 -5.10
N ASP A 197 -10.31 -11.76 -6.00
CA ASP A 197 -8.85 -11.72 -5.87
C ASP A 197 -8.24 -10.69 -6.85
N TYR A 198 -7.78 -9.55 -6.33
CA TYR A 198 -7.20 -8.47 -7.12
C TYR A 198 -5.66 -8.52 -7.12
N ASP A 199 -5.02 -8.26 -8.27
CA ASP A 199 -3.58 -8.04 -8.33
C ASP A 199 -3.23 -6.61 -7.88
N TYR A 200 -2.63 -6.50 -6.70
CA TYR A 200 -2.28 -5.23 -6.07
C TYR A 200 -0.83 -4.78 -6.35
N ARG A 201 -0.07 -5.51 -7.18
CA ARG A 201 1.32 -5.17 -7.54
C ARG A 201 1.41 -4.05 -8.60
N TYR A 202 0.35 -3.29 -8.77
CA TYR A 202 0.24 -2.17 -9.71
C TYR A 202 -0.02 -0.87 -8.95
N VAL A 203 0.34 0.24 -9.59
CA VAL A 203 0.13 1.59 -9.05
C VAL A 203 -1.32 1.99 -9.27
N ARG A 204 -2.13 1.93 -8.21
CA ARG A 204 -3.51 2.44 -8.21
C ARG A 204 -3.46 3.95 -7.96
N ILE A 205 -4.10 4.74 -8.81
CA ILE A 205 -4.08 6.22 -8.69
C ILE A 205 -4.68 6.67 -7.36
N ARG A 206 -5.77 6.05 -6.91
CA ARG A 206 -6.38 6.27 -5.59
C ARG A 206 -5.38 6.06 -4.45
N ASP A 207 -4.70 4.92 -4.43
CA ASP A 207 -3.77 4.55 -3.37
C ASP A 207 -2.57 5.50 -3.34
N GLN A 208 -2.05 5.87 -4.52
CA GLN A 208 -1.02 6.89 -4.67
C GLN A 208 -1.48 8.25 -4.12
N CYS A 209 -2.73 8.63 -4.34
CA CYS A 209 -3.34 9.85 -3.82
C CYS A 209 -3.42 9.83 -2.28
N TYR A 210 -3.88 8.73 -1.67
CA TYR A 210 -3.96 8.61 -0.21
C TYR A 210 -2.58 8.57 0.46
N ALA A 211 -1.63 7.83 -0.11
CA ALA A 211 -0.24 7.89 0.33
C ALA A 211 0.31 9.31 0.24
N GLY A 212 0.07 10.01 -0.87
CA GLY A 212 0.45 11.41 -1.07
C GLY A 212 -0.12 12.35 0.02
N GLN A 213 -1.38 12.18 0.40
CA GLN A 213 -2.02 12.96 1.47
C GLN A 213 -1.40 12.67 2.84
N ALA A 214 -1.19 11.39 3.15
CA ALA A 214 -0.58 10.97 4.42
C ALA A 214 0.86 11.46 4.58
N VAL A 215 1.69 11.30 3.55
CA VAL A 215 3.09 11.75 3.59
C VAL A 215 3.21 13.28 3.54
N ALA A 216 2.23 13.98 2.96
CA ALA A 216 2.14 15.43 3.06
C ALA A 216 1.83 15.87 4.50
N ALA A 217 0.88 15.21 5.17
CA ALA A 217 0.57 15.48 6.57
C ALA A 217 1.78 15.20 7.48
N ALA A 218 2.47 14.07 7.26
CA ALA A 218 3.65 13.66 8.01
C ALA A 218 4.94 14.45 7.66
N GLY A 219 4.91 15.34 6.67
CA GLY A 219 6.07 16.12 6.28
C GLY A 219 7.21 15.31 5.64
N VAL A 220 6.89 14.30 4.83
CA VAL A 220 7.87 13.45 4.11
C VAL A 220 7.95 13.88 2.62
N PRO A 221 8.72 14.94 2.28
CA PRO A 221 8.65 15.60 0.98
C PRO A 221 9.07 14.70 -0.19
N ALA A 222 10.03 13.79 0.02
CA ALA A 222 10.52 12.93 -1.04
C ALA A 222 9.41 11.97 -1.57
N LEU A 223 8.62 11.37 -0.67
CA LEU A 223 7.48 10.54 -1.09
C LEU A 223 6.34 11.37 -1.67
N LEU A 224 6.12 12.58 -1.16
CA LEU A 224 5.14 13.50 -1.72
C LEU A 224 5.49 13.88 -3.17
N ASP A 225 6.75 14.23 -3.42
CA ASP A 225 7.21 14.61 -4.76
C ASP A 225 7.13 13.43 -5.73
N ASP A 226 7.42 12.20 -5.28
CA ASP A 226 7.23 10.97 -6.05
C ASP A 226 5.76 10.76 -6.43
N ALA A 227 4.84 10.86 -5.46
CA ALA A 227 3.41 10.69 -5.69
C ALA A 227 2.84 11.76 -6.64
N VAL A 228 3.16 13.03 -6.39
CA VAL A 228 2.70 14.14 -7.24
C VAL A 228 3.27 14.00 -8.65
N ARG A 229 4.57 13.69 -8.79
CA ARG A 229 5.19 13.49 -10.10
C ARG A 229 4.49 12.38 -10.87
N PHE A 230 4.30 11.21 -10.27
CA PHE A 230 3.67 10.08 -10.95
C PHE A 230 2.24 10.42 -11.42
N VAL A 231 1.39 10.94 -10.52
CA VAL A 231 -0.01 11.28 -10.85
C VAL A 231 -0.09 12.42 -11.86
N SER A 232 0.67 13.51 -11.68
CA SER A 232 0.69 14.63 -12.63
C SER A 232 1.17 14.19 -14.01
N THR A 233 2.18 13.32 -14.11
CA THR A 233 2.61 12.78 -15.41
C THR A 233 1.50 11.96 -16.07
N ARG A 234 0.81 11.08 -15.33
CA ARG A 234 -0.32 10.33 -15.89
C ARG A 234 -1.46 11.24 -16.33
N LEU A 235 -1.81 12.26 -15.54
CA LEU A 235 -2.84 13.23 -15.89
C LEU A 235 -2.52 14.00 -17.17
N LEU A 236 -1.29 14.50 -17.31
CA LEU A 236 -0.88 15.26 -18.48
C LEU A 236 -0.85 14.40 -19.76
N GLN A 237 -0.54 13.10 -19.64
CA GLN A 237 -0.48 12.18 -20.78
C GLN A 237 -1.84 11.61 -21.17
N ASP A 238 -2.63 11.18 -20.18
CA ASP A 238 -3.86 10.44 -20.41
C ASP A 238 -5.11 11.32 -20.32
N GLY A 239 -5.04 12.43 -19.60
CA GLY A 239 -6.14 13.38 -19.39
C GLY A 239 -7.44 12.69 -18.97
N PRO A 240 -8.57 12.90 -19.66
CA PRO A 240 -9.83 12.24 -19.33
C PRO A 240 -9.81 10.72 -19.58
N ARG A 241 -8.75 10.16 -20.19
CA ARG A 241 -8.57 8.70 -20.39
C ARG A 241 -7.72 8.05 -19.30
N LEU A 242 -7.39 8.76 -18.21
CA LEU A 242 -6.68 8.22 -17.05
C LEU A 242 -7.26 6.85 -16.65
N MET A 243 -6.37 5.89 -16.44
CA MET A 243 -6.70 4.54 -16.00
C MET A 243 -6.66 4.46 -14.46
N PRO A 244 -7.45 3.56 -13.84
CA PRO A 244 -7.38 3.32 -12.39
C PRO A 244 -5.99 2.87 -11.91
N ALA A 245 -5.30 2.10 -12.76
CA ALA A 245 -4.06 1.44 -12.40
C ALA A 245 -3.05 1.47 -13.54
N TYR A 246 -1.78 1.53 -13.18
CA TYR A 246 -0.62 1.52 -14.06
C TYR A 246 0.46 0.56 -13.54
N ARG A 247 1.37 0.16 -14.40
CA ARG A 247 2.65 -0.41 -13.98
C ARG A 247 3.49 0.66 -13.29
N MET A 248 4.50 0.25 -12.52
CA MET A 248 5.43 1.19 -11.88
C MET A 248 6.11 2.12 -12.89
N ASP A 249 6.36 1.69 -14.13
CA ASP A 249 6.93 2.52 -15.19
C ASP A 249 5.89 3.47 -15.87
N GLY A 250 4.65 3.50 -15.38
CA GLY A 250 3.55 4.31 -15.90
C GLY A 250 2.85 3.69 -17.11
N ARG A 251 3.29 2.55 -17.65
CA ARG A 251 2.60 1.90 -18.76
C ARG A 251 1.27 1.29 -18.30
N PRO A 252 0.29 1.10 -19.21
CA PRO A 252 -0.94 0.39 -18.89
C PRO A 252 -0.68 -0.98 -18.27
N VAL A 253 -1.55 -1.38 -17.34
CA VAL A 253 -1.56 -2.74 -16.81
C VAL A 253 -1.85 -3.71 -17.96
N PRO A 254 -1.06 -4.78 -18.14
CA PRO A 254 -1.31 -5.76 -19.20
C PRO A 254 -2.70 -6.39 -19.06
N SER A 255 -3.27 -6.79 -20.19
CA SER A 255 -4.51 -7.58 -20.16
C SER A 255 -4.33 -8.82 -19.27
N PRO A 256 -5.36 -9.17 -18.49
CA PRO A 256 -5.37 -10.36 -17.66
C PRO A 256 -4.82 -11.60 -18.38
N ARG A 257 -3.79 -12.23 -17.82
CA ARG A 257 -3.54 -13.65 -18.08
C ARG A 257 -4.15 -14.41 -16.92
N ARG A 258 -5.18 -15.23 -17.19
CA ARG A 258 -5.65 -16.24 -16.24
C ARG A 258 -4.52 -17.25 -16.04
N ALA A 259 -3.62 -16.99 -15.11
CA ALA A 259 -2.49 -17.86 -14.87
C ALA A 259 -2.54 -18.33 -13.42
N ARG A 260 -2.79 -19.64 -13.25
CA ARG A 260 -2.73 -20.33 -11.97
C ARG A 260 -1.35 -20.05 -11.33
N PRO A 261 -1.24 -19.42 -10.15
CA PRO A 261 -0.01 -19.46 -9.40
C PRO A 261 0.12 -20.88 -8.83
N ALA A 262 0.73 -21.78 -9.59
CA ALA A 262 0.99 -23.13 -9.14
C ALA A 262 2.16 -23.11 -8.14
N GLY A 263 1.93 -22.72 -6.88
CA GLY A 263 3.02 -22.69 -5.90
C GLY A 263 3.02 -21.53 -4.92
N LEU A 264 1.87 -20.99 -4.51
CA LEU A 264 1.90 -20.15 -3.30
C LEU A 264 2.51 -20.97 -2.14
N PRO A 265 3.45 -20.40 -1.36
CA PRO A 265 4.00 -21.03 -0.16
C PRO A 265 2.87 -21.59 0.71
N ARG A 266 3.09 -22.70 1.41
CA ARG A 266 2.02 -23.41 2.17
C ARG A 266 1.24 -22.51 3.13
N TRP A 267 1.85 -21.44 3.65
CA TRP A 267 1.23 -20.43 4.52
C TRP A 267 0.42 -19.34 3.77
N LEU A 268 0.54 -19.25 2.44
CA LEU A 268 -0.28 -18.44 1.52
C LEU A 268 -1.27 -19.28 0.71
N ARG A 269 -1.38 -20.59 0.96
CA ARG A 269 -2.32 -21.47 0.25
C ARG A 269 -3.72 -21.41 0.90
N PRO A 270 -4.75 -20.86 0.24
CA PRO A 270 -6.11 -21.16 0.63
C PRO A 270 -6.42 -22.65 0.41
N GLY A 271 -7.26 -23.23 1.26
CA GLY A 271 -7.62 -24.67 1.24
C GLY A 271 -8.36 -25.17 -0.01
N ARG A 272 -8.67 -24.29 -0.98
CA ARG A 272 -9.16 -24.61 -2.34
C ARG A 272 -9.11 -23.37 -3.24
N GLU A 273 -9.26 -23.61 -4.54
CA GLU A 273 -8.95 -22.76 -5.70
C GLU A 273 -9.21 -21.24 -5.56
N PRO A 274 -8.16 -20.38 -5.60
CA PRO A 274 -8.33 -18.96 -5.83
C PRO A 274 -8.60 -18.72 -7.32
N GLY A 275 -9.83 -18.34 -7.64
CA GLY A 275 -10.20 -17.84 -8.95
C GLY A 275 -9.73 -16.39 -9.07
N GLN A 276 -8.61 -16.16 -9.76
CA GLN A 276 -8.15 -14.81 -10.13
C GLN A 276 -9.27 -14.06 -10.89
N ARG A 277 -10.03 -13.21 -10.19
CA ARG A 277 -10.80 -12.15 -10.83
C ARG A 277 -9.90 -10.94 -10.97
N THR A 278 -9.16 -11.00 -12.06
CA THR A 278 -8.38 -9.89 -12.56
C THR A 278 -9.16 -8.59 -12.57
N VAL A 279 -8.45 -7.52 -12.23
CA VAL A 279 -8.80 -6.10 -12.34
C VAL A 279 -10.08 -5.91 -13.15
N PRO A 280 -11.20 -5.46 -12.55
CA PRO A 280 -12.24 -4.82 -13.31
C PRO A 280 -11.57 -3.65 -14.03
N THR A 281 -11.20 -3.84 -15.30
CA THR A 281 -10.80 -2.77 -16.24
C THR A 281 -12.02 -1.92 -16.60
N ARG A 282 -12.89 -1.66 -15.62
CA ARG A 282 -14.03 -0.77 -15.73
C ARG A 282 -13.56 0.58 -15.25
N ARG A 283 -13.04 1.35 -16.21
CA ARG A 283 -12.69 2.77 -16.17
C ARG A 283 -13.18 3.46 -14.87
N LEU A 284 -12.32 3.61 -13.86
CA LEU A 284 -12.52 4.62 -12.82
C LEU A 284 -12.22 5.96 -13.46
N ARG A 285 -13.27 6.75 -13.69
CA ARG A 285 -13.18 7.99 -14.47
C ARG A 285 -12.98 9.24 -13.59
N ARG A 286 -12.83 9.12 -12.27
CA ARG A 286 -12.84 10.26 -11.32
C ARG A 286 -11.89 10.20 -10.11
N ASP A 287 -10.78 9.46 -10.18
CA ASP A 287 -9.78 9.49 -9.09
C ASP A 287 -8.77 10.63 -9.27
N VAL A 288 -9.25 11.87 -9.33
CA VAL A 288 -8.36 13.05 -9.33
C VAL A 288 -8.80 14.05 -8.28
N ALA A 289 -8.48 13.73 -7.03
CA ALA A 289 -8.63 14.64 -5.90
C ALA A 289 -7.45 14.50 -4.93
N ALA A 290 -6.21 14.74 -5.40
CA ALA A 290 -5.06 14.84 -4.49
C ALA A 290 -3.92 15.77 -4.93
N THR A 291 -4.08 16.61 -5.94
CA THR A 291 -3.00 17.52 -6.39
C THR A 291 -3.02 18.89 -5.73
N GLY A 292 -3.65 19.04 -4.56
CA GLY A 292 -3.89 20.35 -3.93
C GLY A 292 -3.18 20.65 -2.60
N ARG A 293 -2.42 19.72 -2.00
CA ARG A 293 -1.82 19.96 -0.67
C ARG A 293 -0.36 19.56 -0.58
N GLY A 294 0.45 20.51 -0.11
CA GLY A 294 1.83 20.32 0.22
C GLY A 294 2.53 21.66 0.38
N ARG A 295 2.33 22.30 1.56
CA ARG A 295 3.10 23.42 2.15
C ARG A 295 3.23 24.70 1.29
N PRO A 296 3.08 25.92 1.86
CA PRO A 296 3.55 27.11 1.16
C PRO A 296 5.09 27.04 1.06
N ALA A 297 5.62 27.43 -0.09
CA ALA A 297 7.06 27.56 -0.39
C ALA A 297 7.85 26.28 -0.71
N ARG A 298 7.62 25.72 -1.91
CA ARG A 298 8.72 25.44 -2.85
C ARG A 298 8.33 25.96 -4.23
N PRO A 299 9.25 26.52 -5.03
CA PRO A 299 8.91 27.09 -6.32
C PRO A 299 8.21 26.02 -7.15
N ALA A 300 6.99 26.33 -7.59
CA ALA A 300 6.18 25.42 -8.38
C ALA A 300 7.01 24.90 -9.56
N GLY A 301 7.30 23.60 -9.59
CA GLY A 301 7.74 22.96 -10.81
C GLY A 301 6.68 23.22 -11.89
N ARG A 302 7.12 23.65 -13.08
CA ARG A 302 6.28 24.17 -14.18
C ARG A 302 5.08 23.28 -14.60
N GLY A 303 4.99 22.03 -14.13
CA GLY A 303 3.93 21.07 -14.48
C GLY A 303 2.76 20.92 -13.47
N ARG A 304 2.85 21.39 -12.22
CA ARG A 304 1.77 21.20 -11.22
C ARG A 304 0.46 21.90 -11.63
N PRO A 305 0.47 23.19 -12.03
CA PRO A 305 -0.75 23.89 -12.45
C PRO A 305 -1.42 23.26 -13.67
N ALA A 306 -0.65 22.81 -14.65
CA ALA A 306 -1.20 22.20 -15.86
C ALA A 306 -1.94 20.90 -15.55
N SER A 307 -1.39 20.03 -14.70
CA SER A 307 -2.06 18.76 -14.35
C SER A 307 -3.39 18.98 -13.59
N ALA A 308 -3.48 20.02 -12.77
CA ALA A 308 -4.71 20.39 -12.06
C ALA A 308 -5.77 20.96 -13.00
N VAL A 309 -5.36 21.73 -14.02
CA VAL A 309 -6.27 22.21 -15.07
C VAL A 309 -6.88 21.03 -15.85
N VAL A 310 -6.04 20.09 -16.29
CA VAL A 310 -6.50 18.87 -16.99
C VAL A 310 -7.46 18.06 -16.12
N ALA A 311 -7.19 17.95 -14.81
CA ALA A 311 -8.07 17.29 -13.87
C ALA A 311 -9.43 17.99 -13.75
N ALA A 312 -9.44 19.32 -13.53
CA ALA A 312 -10.66 20.10 -13.39
C ALA A 312 -11.52 20.07 -14.66
N GLU A 313 -10.89 20.15 -15.83
CA GLU A 313 -11.56 20.00 -17.13
C GLU A 313 -12.17 18.60 -17.26
N ALA A 314 -11.41 17.54 -16.98
CA ALA A 314 -11.92 16.17 -17.02
C ALA A 314 -13.12 15.96 -16.08
N ILE A 315 -13.09 16.56 -14.88
CA ILE A 315 -14.21 16.56 -13.93
C ILE A 315 -15.41 17.28 -14.55
N GLY A 316 -15.24 18.49 -15.06
CA GLY A 316 -16.32 19.27 -15.68
C GLY A 316 -16.97 18.54 -16.87
N LEU A 317 -16.16 17.96 -17.75
CA LEU A 317 -16.63 17.19 -18.91
C LEU A 317 -17.41 15.94 -18.53
N ARG A 318 -17.06 15.28 -17.40
CA ARG A 318 -17.57 13.95 -17.06
C ARG A 318 -18.47 13.89 -15.85
N ARG A 319 -18.82 15.02 -15.23
CA ARG A 319 -19.58 15.07 -13.96
C ARG A 319 -20.95 14.39 -13.98
N HIS A 320 -21.53 14.18 -15.15
CA HIS A 320 -22.80 13.45 -15.31
C HIS A 320 -22.64 11.96 -15.63
N ASP A 321 -21.45 11.53 -16.05
CA ASP A 321 -21.18 10.12 -16.41
C ASP A 321 -21.24 9.21 -15.17
N PRO A 322 -21.82 8.00 -15.28
CA PRO A 322 -21.57 6.94 -14.30
C PRO A 322 -20.08 6.54 -14.26
N ASP A 323 -19.58 6.22 -13.06
CA ASP A 323 -18.22 5.72 -12.84
C ASP A 323 -18.21 4.50 -11.91
N ALA A 324 -17.08 3.80 -11.81
CA ALA A 324 -16.98 2.57 -11.01
C ALA A 324 -16.86 2.83 -9.49
N GLY A 325 -16.81 4.09 -9.05
CA GLY A 325 -16.60 4.44 -7.65
C GLY A 325 -15.22 4.04 -7.14
N ILE A 326 -14.95 4.36 -5.88
CA ILE A 326 -13.69 4.04 -5.22
C ILE A 326 -13.48 2.52 -5.10
N TRP A 327 -14.54 1.74 -4.99
CA TRP A 327 -14.49 0.27 -4.83
C TRP A 327 -14.49 -0.50 -6.15
N GLU A 328 -14.38 0.20 -7.29
CA GLU A 328 -14.33 -0.41 -8.64
C GLU A 328 -15.56 -1.29 -8.99
N LEU A 329 -16.74 -0.86 -8.56
CA LEU A 329 -18.03 -1.52 -8.74
C LEU A 329 -18.64 -1.24 -10.12
N ALA A 330 -19.86 -1.76 -10.33
CA ALA A 330 -20.64 -1.47 -11.53
C ALA A 330 -20.87 0.05 -11.68
N PRO A 331 -20.75 0.62 -12.90
CA PRO A 331 -20.85 2.05 -13.08
C PRO A 331 -22.18 2.66 -12.60
N ARG A 332 -22.13 3.62 -11.68
CA ARG A 332 -23.26 4.43 -11.21
C ARG A 332 -22.83 5.87 -10.98
N ARG A 333 -23.79 6.78 -10.74
CA ARG A 333 -23.52 8.16 -10.31
C ARG A 333 -23.23 8.20 -8.81
N TRP A 334 -22.09 7.64 -8.39
CA TRP A 334 -21.73 7.54 -6.97
C TRP A 334 -21.61 8.93 -6.32
N ALA A 335 -22.19 9.08 -5.13
CA ALA A 335 -22.11 10.31 -4.34
C ALA A 335 -20.67 10.61 -3.91
N HIS A 336 -19.94 9.60 -3.43
CA HIS A 336 -18.52 9.73 -3.09
C HIS A 336 -17.70 10.34 -4.24
N SER A 337 -17.80 9.80 -5.45
CA SER A 337 -17.01 10.25 -6.61
C SER A 337 -17.25 11.72 -6.94
N ARG A 338 -18.46 12.25 -6.76
CA ARG A 338 -18.78 13.66 -6.98
C ARG A 338 -18.26 14.55 -5.86
N LEU A 339 -18.52 14.16 -4.62
CA LEU A 339 -18.13 14.92 -3.44
C LEU A 339 -16.62 15.00 -3.29
N ILE A 340 -15.88 13.91 -3.58
CA ILE A 340 -14.41 13.92 -3.51
C ILE A 340 -13.79 14.81 -4.59
N CYS A 341 -14.38 14.89 -5.78
CA CYS A 341 -13.99 15.88 -6.80
C CYS A 341 -14.20 17.31 -6.30
N ALA A 342 -15.33 17.59 -5.64
CA ALA A 342 -15.58 18.90 -5.04
C ALA A 342 -14.53 19.25 -3.96
N ALA A 343 -14.16 18.30 -3.10
CA ALA A 343 -13.07 18.46 -2.13
C ALA A 343 -11.74 18.80 -2.84
N GLY A 344 -11.38 18.08 -3.89
CA GLY A 344 -10.15 18.31 -4.65
C GLY A 344 -10.07 19.71 -5.25
N LEU A 345 -11.15 20.17 -5.91
CA LEU A 345 -11.26 21.51 -6.47
C LEU A 345 -11.11 22.59 -5.39
N ARG A 346 -11.82 22.46 -4.27
CA ARG A 346 -11.75 23.40 -3.14
C ARG A 346 -10.38 23.43 -2.49
N ALA A 347 -9.73 22.28 -2.32
CA ALA A 347 -8.37 22.21 -1.80
C ALA A 347 -7.39 22.96 -2.70
N TYR A 348 -7.51 22.81 -4.02
CA TYR A 348 -6.64 23.52 -4.95
C TYR A 348 -6.90 25.03 -4.97
N VAL A 349 -8.16 25.46 -4.91
CA VAL A 349 -8.52 26.88 -4.80
C VAL A 349 -7.89 27.50 -3.55
N ARG A 350 -8.03 26.84 -2.39
CA ARG A 350 -7.44 27.29 -1.13
C ARG A 350 -5.92 27.35 -1.12
N SER A 351 -5.26 26.55 -1.95
CA SER A 351 -3.79 26.63 -2.10
C SER A 351 -3.30 27.93 -2.75
N GLY A 352 -4.19 28.72 -3.38
CA GLY A 352 -3.83 29.93 -4.14
C GLY A 352 -3.23 29.65 -5.52
N ALA A 353 -2.93 28.40 -5.86
CA ALA A 353 -2.28 28.03 -7.12
C ALA A 353 -3.18 28.16 -8.37
N ALA A 354 -4.47 28.48 -8.20
CA ALA A 354 -5.45 28.66 -9.28
C ALA A 354 -6.13 30.04 -9.27
N ALA A 355 -5.42 31.12 -8.92
CA ALA A 355 -6.01 32.46 -8.80
C ALA A 355 -6.94 32.85 -9.97
N GLN A 356 -6.51 32.64 -11.22
CA GLN A 356 -7.28 32.95 -12.43
C GLN A 356 -8.50 32.05 -12.69
N ARG A 357 -8.60 30.90 -12.01
CA ARG A 357 -9.66 29.89 -12.19
C ARG A 357 -10.45 29.64 -10.90
N SER A 358 -10.15 30.40 -9.86
CA SER A 358 -10.71 30.23 -8.51
C SER A 358 -12.23 30.24 -8.53
N GLU A 359 -12.82 31.21 -9.23
CA GLU A 359 -14.28 31.35 -9.36
C GLU A 359 -14.90 30.14 -10.09
N ALA A 360 -14.38 29.80 -11.28
CA ALA A 360 -14.88 28.70 -12.08
C ALA A 360 -14.81 27.35 -11.34
N TRP A 361 -13.71 27.09 -10.62
CA TRP A 361 -13.53 25.83 -9.88
C TRP A 361 -14.35 25.79 -8.60
N THR A 362 -14.55 26.94 -7.95
CA THR A 362 -15.48 27.07 -6.81
C THR A 362 -16.92 26.79 -7.25
N ALA A 363 -17.35 27.36 -8.38
CA ALA A 363 -18.67 27.11 -8.96
C ALA A 363 -18.85 25.63 -9.35
N LEU A 364 -17.84 25.01 -10.00
CA LEU A 364 -17.89 23.59 -10.33
C LEU A 364 -17.98 22.70 -9.07
N ALA A 365 -17.23 23.02 -8.03
CA ALA A 365 -17.29 22.29 -6.77
C ALA A 365 -18.66 22.45 -6.08
N ALA A 366 -19.24 23.65 -6.10
CA ALA A 366 -20.59 23.89 -5.57
C ALA A 366 -21.65 23.10 -6.34
N GLY A 367 -21.61 23.14 -7.68
CA GLY A 367 -22.54 22.38 -8.52
C GLY A 367 -22.45 20.86 -8.31
N LEU A 368 -21.25 20.31 -8.13
CA LEU A 368 -21.08 18.89 -7.79
C LEU A 368 -21.76 18.51 -6.47
N VAL A 369 -21.66 19.37 -5.44
CA VAL A 369 -22.31 19.15 -4.15
C VAL A 369 -23.82 19.26 -4.30
N GLU A 370 -24.33 20.31 -4.96
CA GLU A 370 -25.76 20.55 -5.17
C GLU A 370 -26.42 19.40 -5.94
N GLU A 371 -25.83 18.98 -7.06
CA GLU A 371 -26.30 17.83 -7.84
C GLU A 371 -26.32 16.54 -7.02
N THR A 372 -25.36 16.37 -6.11
CA THR A 372 -25.31 15.20 -5.21
C THR A 372 -26.38 15.29 -4.13
N CYS A 373 -26.71 16.49 -3.64
CA CYS A 373 -27.83 16.68 -2.72
C CYS A 373 -29.15 16.29 -3.37
N ALA A 374 -29.35 16.74 -4.60
CA ALA A 374 -30.61 16.57 -5.31
C ALA A 374 -30.98 15.09 -5.53
N ASP A 375 -30.00 14.21 -5.72
CA ASP A 375 -30.25 12.82 -6.11
C ASP A 375 -29.61 11.75 -5.21
N SER A 376 -28.86 12.13 -4.17
CA SER A 376 -28.17 11.21 -3.26
C SER A 376 -28.14 11.68 -1.80
N LEU A 377 -29.08 12.53 -1.41
CA LEU A 377 -29.38 12.81 -0.01
C LEU A 377 -30.59 11.96 0.43
N HIS A 378 -30.39 11.14 1.46
CA HIS A 378 -31.46 10.33 2.04
C HIS A 378 -32.43 11.23 2.84
N PRO A 379 -33.74 10.90 2.94
CA PRO A 379 -34.69 11.69 3.74
C PRO A 379 -34.31 11.89 5.22
N SER A 380 -33.48 11.01 5.78
CA SER A 380 -32.94 11.18 7.13
C SER A 380 -31.80 12.20 7.25
N GLY A 381 -31.41 12.85 6.15
CA GLY A 381 -30.33 13.84 6.10
C GLY A 381 -28.93 13.27 5.88
N ARG A 382 -28.74 11.95 5.86
CA ARG A 382 -27.45 11.31 5.54
C ARG A 382 -27.22 11.18 4.03
N TRP A 383 -25.96 11.06 3.62
CA TRP A 383 -25.63 10.66 2.26
C TRP A 383 -26.02 9.20 2.00
N GLN A 384 -26.40 8.92 0.77
CA GLN A 384 -26.55 7.56 0.25
C GLN A 384 -25.59 7.31 -0.90
N ARG A 385 -25.35 6.04 -1.24
CA ARG A 385 -24.32 5.65 -2.22
C ARG A 385 -24.50 6.27 -3.60
N ALA A 386 -25.73 6.22 -4.14
CA ALA A 386 -26.05 6.69 -5.48
C ALA A 386 -27.56 6.93 -5.64
N PRO A 387 -28.02 7.54 -6.75
CA PRO A 387 -29.44 7.61 -7.07
C PRO A 387 -30.04 6.20 -7.14
N GLY A 388 -31.11 5.97 -6.36
CA GLY A 388 -31.76 4.66 -6.24
C GLY A 388 -30.94 3.60 -5.50
N ASP A 389 -29.89 3.97 -4.77
CA ASP A 389 -29.15 3.12 -3.83
C ASP A 389 -29.04 3.86 -2.50
N THR A 390 -29.94 3.55 -1.58
CA THR A 390 -30.07 4.20 -0.25
C THR A 390 -29.04 3.69 0.77
N GLY A 391 -28.18 2.73 0.38
CA GLY A 391 -27.19 2.13 1.25
C GLY A 391 -26.16 3.14 1.79
N LEU A 392 -25.54 2.77 2.90
CA LEU A 392 -24.37 3.44 3.47
C LEU A 392 -23.08 2.89 2.85
N ASP A 393 -22.02 3.70 2.90
CA ASP A 393 -20.70 3.34 2.40
C ASP A 393 -19.61 4.12 3.13
N GLY A 394 -18.57 3.43 3.61
CA GLY A 394 -17.48 4.05 4.36
C GLY A 394 -16.71 5.11 3.57
N ALA A 395 -16.77 5.04 2.23
CA ALA A 395 -16.20 6.07 1.38
C ALA A 395 -16.85 7.45 1.58
N LEU A 396 -18.11 7.51 2.00
CA LEU A 396 -18.86 8.77 2.15
C LEU A 396 -18.35 9.65 3.31
N LEU A 397 -17.49 9.11 4.18
CA LEU A 397 -16.83 9.89 5.24
C LEU A 397 -15.67 10.75 4.69
N LEU A 398 -14.98 10.27 3.64
CA LEU A 398 -13.79 10.92 3.09
C LEU A 398 -14.07 12.35 2.56
N PRO A 399 -15.15 12.64 1.82
CA PRO A 399 -15.36 13.98 1.30
C PRO A 399 -15.42 15.06 2.39
N ALA A 400 -16.01 14.78 3.56
CA ALA A 400 -16.03 15.71 4.69
C ALA A 400 -14.62 15.93 5.26
N ILE A 401 -13.88 14.85 5.51
CA ILE A 401 -12.48 14.86 5.95
C ILE A 401 -11.59 15.65 4.96
N ARG A 402 -11.91 15.61 3.66
CA ARG A 402 -11.16 16.32 2.60
C ARG A 402 -11.68 17.73 2.29
N GLY A 403 -12.74 18.19 2.94
CA GLY A 403 -13.26 19.56 2.80
C GLY A 403 -14.19 19.78 1.60
N ALA A 404 -14.91 18.75 1.15
CA ALA A 404 -16.04 18.90 0.22
C ALA A 404 -17.19 19.70 0.84
N LEU A 405 -17.27 19.69 2.17
CA LEU A 405 -18.29 20.30 3.01
C LEU A 405 -17.58 20.85 4.26
N PRO A 406 -18.15 21.85 4.96
CA PRO A 406 -17.65 22.27 6.28
C PRO A 406 -17.63 21.09 7.25
N ALA A 407 -16.70 21.08 8.22
CA ALA A 407 -16.54 19.98 9.17
C ALA A 407 -17.83 19.66 9.95
N GLY A 408 -18.59 20.68 10.34
CA GLY A 408 -19.87 20.54 11.05
C GLY A 408 -21.11 20.44 10.15
N ASP A 409 -20.96 20.11 8.86
CA ASP A 409 -22.11 19.99 7.96
C ASP A 409 -23.06 18.86 8.44
N PRO A 410 -24.35 19.15 8.67
CA PRO A 410 -25.28 18.18 9.28
C PRO A 410 -25.43 16.91 8.45
N ARG A 411 -25.22 16.96 7.14
CA ARG A 411 -25.28 15.77 6.27
C ARG A 411 -24.11 14.83 6.53
N SER A 412 -22.93 15.39 6.75
CA SER A 412 -21.73 14.62 7.08
C SER A 412 -21.81 14.02 8.47
N VAL A 413 -22.32 14.76 9.45
CA VAL A 413 -22.56 14.25 10.82
C VAL A 413 -23.57 13.11 10.81
N ALA A 414 -24.73 13.30 10.17
CA ALA A 414 -25.76 12.26 10.05
C ALA A 414 -25.24 11.01 9.31
N THR A 415 -24.32 11.19 8.36
CA THR A 415 -23.68 10.06 7.65
C THR A 415 -22.73 9.30 8.56
N LEU A 416 -21.90 9.99 9.35
CA LEU A 416 -20.99 9.35 10.31
C LEU A 416 -21.77 8.55 11.35
N ASP A 417 -22.79 9.16 11.96
CA ASP A 417 -23.57 8.52 13.02
C ASP A 417 -24.30 7.27 12.50
N ALA A 418 -24.92 7.36 11.31
CA ALA A 418 -25.56 6.20 10.69
C ALA A 418 -24.54 5.12 10.26
N TYR A 419 -23.37 5.52 9.75
CA TYR A 419 -22.31 4.60 9.35
C TYR A 419 -21.79 3.78 10.55
N VAL A 420 -21.48 4.44 11.66
CA VAL A 420 -21.03 3.78 12.89
C VAL A 420 -22.12 2.87 13.47
N ALA A 421 -23.39 3.26 13.36
CA ALA A 421 -24.49 2.43 13.87
C ALA A 421 -24.75 1.17 13.02
N GLU A 422 -24.61 1.24 11.69
CA GLU A 422 -25.11 0.20 10.78
C GLU A 422 -24.02 -0.64 10.10
N LEU A 423 -22.79 -0.12 9.99
CA LEU A 423 -21.67 -0.73 9.27
C LEU A 423 -20.42 -0.94 10.14
N ALA A 424 -20.58 -0.94 11.47
CA ALA A 424 -19.52 -1.27 12.40
C ALA A 424 -19.85 -2.49 13.27
N ASP A 425 -18.81 -3.22 13.66
CA ASP A 425 -18.84 -4.26 14.68
C ASP A 425 -17.55 -4.18 15.52
N GLU A 426 -17.65 -4.14 16.84
CA GLU A 426 -16.50 -4.01 17.77
C GLU A 426 -15.43 -2.94 17.41
N HIS A 427 -15.85 -1.77 16.89
CA HIS A 427 -14.96 -0.71 16.36
C HIS A 427 -14.08 -1.16 15.18
N PHE A 428 -14.60 -2.10 14.41
CA PHE A 428 -14.18 -2.41 13.05
C PHE A 428 -15.30 -2.01 12.08
N ALA A 429 -14.94 -1.47 10.93
CA ALA A 429 -15.91 -0.90 9.98
C ALA A 429 -15.84 -1.60 8.62
N TYR A 430 -16.99 -1.78 7.99
CA TYR A 430 -17.15 -2.47 6.71
C TYR A 430 -17.35 -1.47 5.57
N ARG A 431 -17.04 -1.85 4.32
CA ARG A 431 -17.15 -0.93 3.18
C ARG A 431 -18.61 -0.53 2.97
N PHE A 432 -19.47 -1.53 2.84
CA PHE A 432 -20.92 -1.41 2.65
C PHE A 432 -21.58 -2.77 2.89
N ARG A 433 -22.92 -2.81 3.02
CA ARG A 433 -23.65 -4.06 3.20
C ARG A 433 -23.85 -4.80 1.88
N HIS A 434 -23.66 -6.12 1.88
CA HIS A 434 -23.86 -6.99 0.72
C HIS A 434 -25.25 -7.62 0.72
N GLY A 435 -26.25 -6.89 0.22
CA GLY A 435 -27.66 -7.31 0.32
C GLY A 435 -28.10 -7.37 1.78
N ASP A 436 -28.78 -8.44 2.18
CA ASP A 436 -29.25 -8.63 3.56
C ASP A 436 -28.27 -9.44 4.43
N ARG A 437 -27.06 -9.73 3.92
CA ARG A 437 -26.06 -10.51 4.67
C ARG A 437 -25.61 -9.77 5.93
N PRO A 438 -25.41 -10.48 7.06
CA PRO A 438 -24.72 -9.95 8.23
C PRO A 438 -23.31 -9.43 7.89
N LEU A 439 -22.82 -8.52 8.72
CA LEU A 439 -21.45 -8.03 8.63
C LEU A 439 -20.47 -9.17 8.94
N GLY A 440 -19.29 -9.17 8.32
CA GLY A 440 -18.29 -10.23 8.48
C GLY A 440 -18.52 -11.48 7.63
N GLU A 441 -19.75 -11.72 7.15
CA GLU A 441 -20.05 -12.90 6.32
C GLU A 441 -19.67 -12.73 4.85
N ALA A 442 -19.70 -11.50 4.33
CA ALA A 442 -19.40 -11.20 2.92
C ALA A 442 -18.01 -10.58 2.70
N GLU A 443 -17.41 -9.97 3.70
CA GLU A 443 -16.04 -9.45 3.66
C GLU A 443 -15.53 -9.33 5.09
N GLY A 444 -14.22 -9.27 5.27
CA GLY A 444 -13.65 -8.83 6.54
C GLY A 444 -13.92 -7.34 6.76
N ALA A 445 -13.73 -6.87 7.98
CA ALA A 445 -13.75 -5.43 8.23
C ALA A 445 -12.58 -4.77 7.50
N PHE A 446 -12.86 -3.65 6.85
CA PHE A 446 -11.91 -2.99 5.96
C PHE A 446 -11.06 -2.02 6.77
N LEU A 447 -9.75 -2.28 6.92
CA LEU A 447 -8.92 -1.53 7.87
C LEU A 447 -8.81 -0.05 7.53
N LEU A 448 -8.85 0.30 6.24
CA LEU A 448 -8.94 1.71 5.81
C LEU A 448 -10.20 2.39 6.38
N CYS A 449 -11.35 1.71 6.41
CA CYS A 449 -12.59 2.27 6.93
C CYS A 449 -12.52 2.55 8.43
N GLY A 450 -11.86 1.70 9.21
CA GLY A 450 -11.62 1.95 10.63
C GLY A 450 -10.80 3.22 10.88
N PHE A 451 -9.70 3.40 10.15
CA PHE A 451 -8.89 4.63 10.24
C PHE A 451 -9.60 5.87 9.70
N VAL A 452 -10.37 5.75 8.61
CA VAL A 452 -11.21 6.86 8.12
C VAL A 452 -12.25 7.26 9.15
N THR A 453 -12.83 6.30 9.87
CA THR A 453 -13.77 6.58 10.97
C THR A 453 -13.07 7.29 12.12
N ALA A 454 -11.85 6.89 12.49
CA ALA A 454 -11.06 7.61 13.48
C ALA A 454 -10.85 9.09 13.09
N LEU A 455 -10.52 9.36 11.82
CA LEU A 455 -10.39 10.74 11.31
C LEU A 455 -11.72 11.50 11.33
N ALA A 456 -12.83 10.83 10.99
CA ALA A 456 -14.17 11.44 10.99
C ALA A 456 -14.62 11.82 12.41
N GLU A 457 -14.46 10.93 13.38
CA GLU A 457 -14.76 11.20 14.80
C GLU A 457 -13.88 12.34 15.33
N HIS A 458 -12.60 12.36 14.95
CA HIS A 458 -11.70 13.45 15.32
C HIS A 458 -12.12 14.79 14.72
N GLN A 459 -12.57 14.82 13.46
CA GLN A 459 -13.14 16.02 12.82
C GLN A 459 -14.36 16.57 13.57
N GLN A 460 -15.15 15.70 14.20
CA GLN A 460 -16.31 16.08 15.01
C GLN A 460 -15.94 16.46 16.46
N GLY A 461 -14.65 16.51 16.82
CA GLY A 461 -14.20 16.79 18.19
C GLY A 461 -14.46 15.65 19.17
N ARG A 462 -14.78 14.43 18.69
CA ARG A 462 -15.07 13.25 19.51
C ARG A 462 -13.79 12.47 19.79
N GLU A 463 -12.86 13.09 20.52
CA GLU A 463 -11.48 12.59 20.71
C GLU A 463 -11.41 11.15 21.26
N VAL A 464 -12.17 10.84 22.31
CA VAL A 464 -12.17 9.48 22.90
C VAL A 464 -12.63 8.43 21.89
N ALA A 465 -13.63 8.74 21.08
CA ALA A 465 -14.09 7.83 20.03
C ALA A 465 -13.03 7.66 18.94
N ALA A 466 -12.40 8.77 18.51
CA ALA A 466 -11.34 8.75 17.52
C ALA A 466 -10.15 7.84 17.94
N PHE A 467 -9.68 7.98 19.18
CA PHE A 467 -8.62 7.13 19.71
C PHE A 467 -9.06 5.67 19.87
N ARG A 468 -10.31 5.38 20.24
CA ARG A 468 -10.81 4.00 20.28
C ARG A 468 -10.75 3.33 18.91
N TRP A 469 -11.19 4.02 17.86
CA TRP A 469 -11.09 3.54 16.48
C TRP A 469 -9.64 3.32 16.06
N PHE A 470 -8.77 4.30 16.32
CA PHE A 470 -7.35 4.22 15.98
C PHE A 470 -6.64 3.06 16.69
N GLU A 471 -6.78 2.94 18.00
CA GLU A 471 -6.14 1.90 18.82
C GLU A 471 -6.66 0.50 18.46
N ARG A 472 -7.97 0.35 18.23
CA ARG A 472 -8.55 -0.93 17.83
C ARG A 472 -7.99 -1.42 16.51
N ASN A 473 -7.93 -0.54 15.51
CA ASN A 473 -7.49 -0.91 14.17
C ASN A 473 -5.96 -1.04 14.06
N ARG A 474 -5.17 -0.24 14.79
CA ARG A 474 -3.70 -0.43 14.80
C ARG A 474 -3.28 -1.71 15.53
N GLY A 475 -4.07 -2.17 16.50
CA GLY A 475 -3.77 -3.36 17.29
C GLY A 475 -3.94 -4.69 16.57
N VAL A 476 -4.45 -4.71 15.33
CA VAL A 476 -4.64 -5.96 14.55
C VAL A 476 -3.43 -6.38 13.72
N CYS A 477 -2.36 -5.59 13.71
CA CYS A 477 -1.13 -5.98 13.01
C CYS A 477 -0.51 -7.21 13.69
N GLY A 478 0.04 -8.11 12.87
CA GLY A 478 0.85 -9.22 13.39
C GLY A 478 2.21 -8.74 13.92
N PRO A 479 3.09 -9.66 14.34
CA PRO A 479 4.45 -9.33 14.82
C PRO A 479 5.28 -8.51 13.82
N THR A 480 4.93 -8.55 12.54
CA THR A 480 5.58 -7.79 11.48
C THR A 480 5.23 -6.31 11.50
N GLY A 481 4.17 -5.88 12.19
CA GLY A 481 3.65 -4.51 12.10
C GLY A 481 3.01 -4.16 10.74
N LEU A 482 2.86 -5.15 9.85
CA LEU A 482 2.26 -4.96 8.53
C LEU A 482 0.75 -5.14 8.58
N PHE A 483 0.03 -4.23 7.94
CA PHE A 483 -1.43 -4.30 7.78
C PHE A 483 -1.84 -4.87 6.44
N ALA A 484 -2.83 -5.77 6.46
CA ALA A 484 -3.50 -6.25 5.28
C ALA A 484 -4.63 -5.30 4.84
N GLU A 485 -5.42 -5.68 3.85
CA GLU A 485 -6.58 -4.92 3.39
C GLU A 485 -7.76 -5.01 4.37
N GLU A 486 -8.02 -6.24 4.83
CA GLU A 486 -9.15 -6.58 5.69
C GLU A 486 -8.70 -7.32 6.95
N TYR A 487 -9.60 -7.37 7.92
CA TYR A 487 -9.47 -8.16 9.13
C TYR A 487 -10.77 -8.90 9.41
N ASP A 488 -10.69 -10.23 9.56
CA ASP A 488 -11.82 -11.01 10.04
C ASP A 488 -11.91 -10.89 11.56
N VAL A 489 -13.00 -10.27 12.02
CA VAL A 489 -13.26 -10.02 13.45
C VAL A 489 -13.49 -11.33 14.21
N ALA A 490 -14.25 -12.26 13.63
CA ALA A 490 -14.62 -13.53 14.27
C ALA A 490 -13.42 -14.48 14.37
N GLN A 491 -12.64 -14.60 13.30
CA GLN A 491 -11.46 -15.48 13.22
C GLN A 491 -10.18 -14.82 13.74
N ARG A 492 -10.21 -13.50 13.98
CA ARG A 492 -9.06 -12.68 14.38
C ARG A 492 -7.87 -12.82 13.43
N GLN A 493 -8.13 -12.68 12.14
CA GLN A 493 -7.15 -12.95 11.09
C GLN A 493 -7.09 -11.82 10.05
N LEU A 494 -5.87 -11.42 9.68
CA LEU A 494 -5.64 -10.53 8.54
C LEU A 494 -6.05 -11.20 7.22
N ARG A 495 -6.73 -10.45 6.35
CA ARG A 495 -7.25 -10.92 5.05
C ARG A 495 -6.92 -9.94 3.92
N GLY A 496 -6.92 -10.46 2.69
CA GLY A 496 -6.55 -9.68 1.50
C GLY A 496 -5.05 -9.40 1.38
N ASN A 497 -4.70 -8.38 0.62
CA ASN A 497 -3.32 -8.10 0.22
C ASN A 497 -2.47 -7.49 1.36
N LEU A 498 -1.16 -7.77 1.37
CA LEU A 498 -0.23 -7.42 2.44
C LEU A 498 1.17 -7.06 1.87
N PRO A 499 1.86 -6.03 2.37
CA PRO A 499 1.31 -4.89 3.10
C PRO A 499 0.45 -4.02 2.19
N GLN A 500 -0.71 -3.57 2.69
CA GLN A 500 -1.62 -2.74 1.93
C GLN A 500 -1.26 -1.26 2.04
N ALA A 501 -0.91 -0.62 0.92
CA ALA A 501 -0.35 0.73 0.90
C ALA A 501 -1.30 1.77 1.48
N PHE A 502 -2.58 1.77 1.08
CA PHE A 502 -3.53 2.76 1.60
C PHE A 502 -3.79 2.60 3.11
N VAL A 503 -3.65 1.40 3.68
CA VAL A 503 -3.88 1.19 5.12
C VAL A 503 -2.73 1.79 5.89
N HIS A 504 -1.50 1.55 5.42
CA HIS A 504 -0.30 2.20 5.95
C HIS A 504 -0.32 3.72 5.75
N ALA A 505 -0.92 4.22 4.67
CA ALA A 505 -1.14 5.67 4.50
C ALA A 505 -2.12 6.22 5.55
N LEU A 506 -3.24 5.54 5.80
CA LEU A 506 -4.26 6.05 6.73
C LEU A 506 -3.82 5.96 8.19
N ILE A 507 -3.07 4.93 8.61
CA ILE A 507 -2.48 4.91 9.96
C ILE A 507 -1.47 6.05 10.13
N LEU A 508 -0.63 6.34 9.13
CA LEU A 508 0.29 7.48 9.16
C LEU A 508 -0.47 8.80 9.28
N GLU A 509 -1.53 8.97 8.51
CA GLU A 509 -2.35 10.18 8.58
C GLU A 509 -3.06 10.33 9.94
N CYS A 510 -3.60 9.24 10.50
CA CYS A 510 -4.20 9.25 11.84
C CYS A 510 -3.17 9.60 12.91
N ALA A 511 -2.01 8.95 12.90
CA ALA A 511 -0.92 9.20 13.84
C ALA A 511 -0.54 10.68 13.90
N VAL A 512 -0.44 11.32 12.75
CA VAL A 512 -0.10 12.75 12.63
C VAL A 512 -1.27 13.63 13.08
N ARG A 513 -2.48 13.40 12.57
CA ARG A 513 -3.62 14.31 12.79
C ARG A 513 -4.15 14.26 14.21
N LEU A 514 -4.23 13.06 14.81
CA LEU A 514 -4.71 12.87 16.18
C LEU A 514 -3.79 13.47 17.24
N ALA A 515 -2.56 13.89 16.86
CA ALA A 515 -1.61 14.52 17.78
C ALA A 515 -1.96 15.97 18.14
N GLY A 516 -2.97 16.57 17.49
CA GLY A 516 -3.41 17.94 17.75
C GLY A 516 -4.91 18.11 17.48
N PRO A 517 -5.46 19.32 17.66
CA PRO A 517 -6.86 19.59 17.34
C PRO A 517 -7.11 19.45 15.83
N TRP A 518 -8.34 19.12 15.46
CA TRP A 518 -8.74 19.13 14.06
C TRP A 518 -8.52 20.54 13.49
N THR A 519 -7.72 20.61 12.43
CA THR A 519 -7.56 21.82 11.64
C THR A 519 -8.31 21.61 10.35
N ASP A 520 -9.20 22.55 10.03
CA ASP A 520 -9.85 22.58 8.73
C ASP A 520 -8.78 22.81 7.68
N SER A 521 -8.30 21.68 7.15
CA SER A 521 -7.30 21.64 6.12
C SER A 521 -7.90 22.36 4.94
#